data_AF-A0A3N5G3X9-F1
#
_entry.id   AF-A0A3N5G3X9-F1
#
_cell.length_a   1.000
_cell.length_b   1.000
_cell.length_c   1.000
_cell.angle_alpha   90.00
_cell.angle_beta   90.00
_cell.angle_gamma   90.00
#
_symmetry.space_group_name_H-M   'P 1'
#
loop_
_entity.id
_entity.type
_entity.pdbx_description
1 polymer ?
#
loop_
_entity_poly.entity_id
_entity_poly.type
_entity_poly.pdbx_seq_one_letter_code
_entity_poly.pdbx_strand_id
1 'polypeptide(L)'
;MKLPSSAGFLYSSPHCADEDRLVPPLWVGSLLGRFARRSTAGSEAVSLGITEGGGFCLASVRVHQARRLDRAAFSEAVARAYRWIRTELSGRRYSHPVRLWNHIPGIHDPMEKGRDRYMVFNAGRFEALAEWF
;
A
#
# COMPACT_ATOMS: atom_id res chain seq x y z
N MET A 1 -28.47 -39.30 -25.69
CA MET A 1 -29.13 -38.86 -24.44
C MET A 1 -28.14 -37.95 -23.72
N LYS A 2 -28.44 -36.65 -23.63
CA LYS A 2 -27.50 -35.59 -23.21
C LYS A 2 -27.40 -35.52 -21.68
N LEU A 3 -26.18 -35.40 -21.15
CA LEU A 3 -25.91 -35.03 -19.75
C LEU A 3 -26.28 -33.56 -19.52
N PRO A 4 -26.81 -33.16 -18.35
CA PRO A 4 -27.07 -31.76 -18.08
C PRO A 4 -25.79 -31.01 -17.71
N SER A 5 -25.73 -29.81 -18.28
CA SER A 5 -24.72 -28.77 -18.17
C SER A 5 -24.39 -28.38 -16.72
N SER A 6 -23.11 -28.23 -16.45
CA SER A 6 -22.54 -27.56 -15.28
C SER A 6 -23.02 -26.11 -15.25
N ALA A 7 -23.72 -25.72 -14.19
CA ALA A 7 -24.04 -24.34 -13.90
C ALA A 7 -22.75 -23.62 -13.46
N GLY A 8 -22.25 -22.73 -14.31
CA GLY A 8 -21.16 -21.83 -13.97
C GLY A 8 -21.62 -20.83 -12.90
N PHE A 9 -21.01 -20.90 -11.72
CA PHE A 9 -21.08 -19.82 -10.74
C PHE A 9 -20.34 -18.60 -11.31
N LEU A 10 -21.10 -17.65 -11.85
CA LEU A 10 -20.59 -16.30 -12.07
C LEU A 10 -20.43 -15.63 -10.69
N TYR A 11 -19.23 -15.75 -10.11
CA TYR A 11 -18.80 -14.84 -9.06
C TYR A 11 -18.57 -13.47 -9.73
N SER A 12 -19.63 -12.67 -9.83
CA SER A 12 -19.49 -11.24 -10.03
C SER A 12 -18.88 -10.67 -8.76
N SER A 13 -17.56 -10.46 -8.76
CA SER A 13 -16.87 -9.81 -7.64
C SER A 13 -17.46 -8.41 -7.42
N PRO A 14 -18.11 -8.15 -6.28
CA PRO A 14 -18.37 -6.78 -5.87
C PRO A 14 -17.05 -6.18 -5.37
N HIS A 15 -16.96 -4.85 -5.35
CA HIS A 15 -15.84 -4.03 -4.82
C HIS A 15 -14.77 -3.58 -5.80
N CYS A 16 -15.19 -2.75 -6.77
CA CYS A 16 -14.30 -1.75 -7.37
C CYS A 16 -14.36 -0.39 -6.63
N ALA A 17 -15.36 -0.16 -5.77
CA ALA A 17 -15.67 1.17 -5.22
C ALA A 17 -15.05 1.50 -3.85
N ASP A 18 -14.51 0.53 -3.10
CA ASP A 18 -14.05 0.75 -1.71
C ASP A 18 -12.53 1.00 -1.60
N GLU A 19 -11.75 0.66 -2.63
CA GLU A 19 -10.29 0.86 -2.64
C GLU A 19 -9.90 2.36 -2.68
N ASP A 20 -10.79 3.24 -3.14
CA ASP A 20 -10.51 4.66 -3.28
C ASP A 20 -10.41 5.41 -1.94
N ARG A 21 -11.05 4.89 -0.88
CA ARG A 21 -11.15 5.55 0.45
C ARG A 21 -10.46 4.79 1.58
N LEU A 22 -9.28 4.24 1.32
CA LEU A 22 -8.40 3.80 2.40
C LEU A 22 -8.03 4.99 3.30
N VAL A 23 -8.53 4.96 4.54
CA VAL A 23 -8.24 5.93 5.59
C VAL A 23 -7.50 5.25 6.74
N PRO A 24 -6.61 5.95 7.45
CA PRO A 24 -5.97 5.40 8.64
C PRO A 24 -7.02 5.12 9.74
N PRO A 25 -6.72 4.23 10.71
CA PRO A 25 -7.57 4.04 11.88
C PRO A 25 -7.85 5.36 12.61
N LEU A 26 -9.07 5.52 13.14
CA LEU A 26 -9.53 6.78 13.75
C LEU A 26 -8.59 7.30 14.85
N TRP A 27 -8.01 6.40 15.65
CA TRP A 27 -7.10 6.77 16.74
C TRP A 27 -5.83 7.48 16.25
N VAL A 28 -5.42 7.29 14.98
CA VAL A 28 -4.28 8.01 14.39
C VAL A 28 -4.56 9.50 14.34
N GLY A 29 -5.81 9.90 14.04
CA GLY A 29 -6.23 11.30 14.07
C GLY A 29 -6.13 11.90 15.47
N SER A 30 -6.46 11.12 16.50
CA SER A 30 -6.32 11.54 17.90
C SER A 30 -4.86 11.81 18.29
N LEU A 31 -3.91 11.03 17.77
CA LEU A 31 -2.47 11.24 18.01
C LEU A 31 -1.91 12.47 17.30
N LEU A 32 -2.33 12.72 16.05
CA LEU A 32 -1.86 13.86 15.26
C LEU A 32 -2.41 15.20 15.78
N GLY A 33 -3.57 15.17 16.44
CA GLY A 33 -4.20 16.35 17.02
C GLY A 33 -4.82 17.30 15.99
N ARG A 34 -5.53 18.32 16.49
CA ARG A 34 -6.39 19.21 15.69
C ARG A 34 -5.62 20.13 14.71
N PHE A 35 -4.37 20.45 15.01
CA PHE A 35 -3.55 21.39 14.23
C PHE A 35 -2.53 20.69 13.33
N ALA A 36 -2.83 19.46 12.92
CA ALA A 36 -1.92 18.71 12.09
C ALA A 36 -1.71 19.38 10.73
N ARG A 37 -0.45 19.56 10.33
CA ARG A 37 -0.08 20.10 9.03
C ARG A 37 -0.06 18.99 8.00
N ARG A 38 -0.61 19.24 6.81
CA ARG A 38 -0.66 18.27 5.71
C ARG A 38 0.15 18.78 4.53
N SER A 39 0.91 17.87 3.92
CA SER A 39 1.53 18.07 2.62
C SER A 39 1.33 16.82 1.75
N THR A 40 1.44 17.02 0.43
CA THR A 40 1.31 15.95 -0.56
C THR A 40 2.41 16.07 -1.59
N ALA A 41 2.93 14.95 -2.05
CA ALA A 41 3.90 14.86 -3.13
C ALA A 41 3.61 13.65 -4.01
N GLY A 42 4.13 13.64 -5.24
CA GLY A 42 4.08 12.47 -6.12
C GLY A 42 3.73 12.75 -7.58
N SER A 43 3.38 11.67 -8.26
CA SER A 43 2.98 11.62 -9.66
C SER A 43 1.67 10.84 -9.81
N GLU A 44 1.16 10.70 -11.04
CA GLU A 44 -0.04 9.91 -11.32
C GLU A 44 0.10 8.43 -10.94
N ALA A 45 1.33 7.89 -10.96
CA ALA A 45 1.58 6.49 -10.65
C ALA A 45 1.70 6.22 -9.14
N VAL A 46 2.18 7.21 -8.37
CA VAL A 46 2.40 7.07 -6.94
C VAL A 46 2.20 8.40 -6.23
N SER A 47 1.43 8.39 -5.14
CA SER A 47 1.20 9.57 -4.30
C SER A 47 1.65 9.32 -2.87
N LEU A 48 2.12 10.39 -2.23
CA LEU A 48 2.50 10.45 -0.82
C LEU A 48 1.72 11.60 -0.17
N GLY A 49 1.07 11.31 0.96
CA GLY A 49 0.55 12.29 1.89
C GLY A 49 1.31 12.23 3.21
N ILE A 50 1.75 13.38 3.71
CA ILE A 50 2.32 13.54 5.04
C ILE A 50 1.34 14.36 5.88
N THR A 51 1.07 13.89 7.10
CA THR A 51 0.35 14.67 8.10
C THR A 51 1.13 14.66 9.41
N GLU A 52 1.44 15.83 9.97
CA GLU A 52 2.28 15.97 11.16
C GLU A 52 1.58 16.77 12.24
N GLY A 53 1.64 16.28 13.49
CA GLY A 53 1.11 16.98 14.65
C GLY A 53 1.21 16.12 15.90
N GLY A 54 1.04 16.75 17.07
CA GLY A 54 0.95 16.03 18.36
C GLY A 54 2.18 15.20 18.75
N GLY A 55 3.36 15.43 18.15
CA GLY A 55 4.54 14.58 18.38
C GLY A 55 4.63 13.37 17.44
N PHE A 56 3.77 13.28 16.43
CA PHE A 56 3.69 12.17 15.50
C PHE A 56 3.68 12.63 14.04
N CYS A 57 4.01 11.69 13.15
CA CYS A 57 3.91 11.83 11.72
C CYS A 57 3.14 10.63 11.15
N LEU A 58 2.17 10.90 10.29
CA LEU A 58 1.53 9.92 9.43
C LEU A 58 2.02 10.12 8.01
N ALA A 59 2.70 9.10 7.48
CA ALA A 59 3.00 8.99 6.05
C ALA A 59 2.01 8.00 5.41
N SER A 60 1.40 8.39 4.30
CA SER A 60 0.48 7.57 3.52
C SER A 60 0.95 7.53 2.07
N VAL A 61 1.44 6.38 1.61
CA VAL A 61 1.83 6.17 0.20
C VAL A 61 0.79 5.32 -0.50
N ARG A 62 0.45 5.67 -1.73
CA ARG A 62 -0.44 4.90 -2.61
C ARG A 62 0.23 4.66 -3.95
N VAL A 63 0.35 3.39 -4.32
CA VAL A 63 0.71 2.98 -5.69
C VAL A 63 -0.59 2.80 -6.47
N HIS A 64 -0.81 3.67 -7.46
CA HIS A 64 -2.03 3.66 -8.27
C HIS A 64 -2.00 2.50 -9.27
N GLN A 65 -3.19 1.94 -9.57
CA GLN A 65 -3.35 0.83 -10.52
C GLN A 65 -2.45 -0.39 -10.21
N ALA A 66 -2.16 -0.65 -8.93
CA ALA A 66 -1.24 -1.72 -8.51
C ALA A 66 -1.63 -3.11 -9.03
N ARG A 67 -2.94 -3.39 -9.22
CA ARG A 67 -3.42 -4.65 -9.81
C ARG A 67 -2.94 -4.86 -11.25
N ARG A 68 -2.70 -3.78 -12.01
CA ARG A 68 -2.25 -3.80 -13.41
C ARG A 68 -0.75 -3.96 -13.57
N LEU A 69 0.02 -3.86 -12.48
CA LEU A 69 1.47 -4.03 -12.52
C LEU A 69 1.80 -5.53 -12.61
N ASP A 70 2.75 -5.85 -13.48
CA ASP A 70 3.38 -7.17 -13.50
C ASP A 70 4.22 -7.40 -12.23
N ARG A 71 4.76 -8.60 -12.09
CA ARG A 71 5.56 -9.00 -10.91
C ARG A 71 6.76 -8.08 -10.66
N ALA A 72 7.51 -7.71 -11.70
CA ALA A 72 8.72 -6.91 -11.54
C ALA A 72 8.37 -5.47 -11.19
N ALA A 73 7.45 -4.88 -11.93
CA ALA A 73 6.99 -3.51 -11.72
C ALA A 73 6.31 -3.34 -10.35
N PHE A 74 5.54 -4.33 -9.89
CA PHE A 74 4.91 -4.31 -8.57
C PHE A 74 5.95 -4.37 -7.45
N SER A 75 6.93 -5.29 -7.53
CA SER A 75 8.02 -5.39 -6.53
C SER A 75 8.80 -4.08 -6.42
N GLU A 76 9.20 -3.51 -7.55
CA GLU A 76 9.94 -2.23 -7.61
C GLU A 76 9.09 -1.05 -7.11
N ALA A 77 7.79 -1.02 -7.42
CA ALA A 77 6.89 0.01 -6.89
C ALA A 77 6.78 -0.07 -5.37
N VAL A 78 6.73 -1.27 -4.79
CA VAL A 78 6.72 -1.46 -3.32
C VAL A 78 8.04 -0.99 -2.71
N ALA A 79 9.19 -1.40 -3.27
CA ALA A 79 10.49 -0.98 -2.76
C ALA A 79 10.64 0.55 -2.77
N ARG A 80 10.29 1.21 -3.89
CA ARG A 80 10.29 2.67 -4.00
C ARG A 80 9.36 3.35 -3.01
N ALA A 81 8.17 2.81 -2.77
CA ALA A 81 7.24 3.37 -1.78
C ALA A 81 7.86 3.40 -0.38
N TYR A 82 8.50 2.31 0.06
CA TYR A 82 9.17 2.24 1.36
C TYR A 82 10.41 3.13 1.45
N ARG A 83 11.23 3.19 0.39
CA ARG A 83 12.36 4.13 0.30
C ARG A 83 11.90 5.57 0.39
N TRP A 84 10.78 5.91 -0.24
CA TRP A 84 10.24 7.27 -0.17
C TRP A 84 9.75 7.63 1.23
N ILE A 85 9.04 6.71 1.92
CA ILE A 85 8.68 6.89 3.34
C ILE A 85 9.94 7.13 4.17
N ARG A 86 10.99 6.32 3.99
CA ARG A 86 12.26 6.50 4.69
C ARG A 86 12.82 7.88 4.47
N THR A 87 13.00 8.31 3.22
CA THR A 87 13.56 9.62 2.88
C THR A 87 12.80 10.74 3.59
N GLU A 88 11.47 10.67 3.59
CA GLU A 88 10.62 11.66 4.25
C GLU A 88 10.77 11.68 5.77
N LEU A 89 10.89 10.50 6.40
CA LEU A 89 11.07 10.42 7.86
C LEU A 89 12.50 10.79 8.30
N SER A 90 13.51 10.53 7.47
CA SER A 90 14.93 10.73 7.80
C SER A 90 15.28 12.19 8.13
N GLY A 91 14.57 13.15 7.53
CA GLY A 91 14.77 14.59 7.76
C GLY A 91 13.93 15.18 8.90
N ARG A 92 13.14 14.35 9.60
CA ARG A 92 12.14 14.81 10.57
C ARG A 92 12.52 14.42 11.99
N ARG A 93 11.95 15.13 12.97
CA ARG A 93 12.08 14.79 14.40
C ARG A 93 11.52 13.40 14.73
N TYR A 94 10.64 12.86 13.88
CA TYR A 94 9.97 11.57 14.06
C TYR A 94 10.46 10.57 12.99
N SER A 95 11.69 10.10 13.15
CA SER A 95 12.42 9.31 12.16
C SER A 95 12.09 7.81 12.18
N HIS A 96 11.47 7.31 13.26
CA HIS A 96 11.26 5.88 13.47
C HIS A 96 9.78 5.50 13.32
N PRO A 97 9.43 4.54 12.44
CA PRO A 97 8.06 4.08 12.31
C PRO A 97 7.63 3.23 13.52
N VAL A 98 6.55 3.64 14.19
CA VAL A 98 5.97 2.87 15.31
C VAL A 98 4.95 1.82 14.85
N ARG A 99 4.32 2.05 13.70
CA ARG A 99 3.29 1.18 13.11
C ARG A 99 3.17 1.40 11.61
N LEU A 100 2.98 0.32 10.86
CA LEU A 100 2.73 0.33 9.42
C LEU A 100 1.49 -0.52 9.10
N TRP A 101 0.68 -0.05 8.16
CA TRP A 101 -0.45 -0.78 7.59
C TRP A 101 -0.29 -0.87 6.09
N ASN A 102 -0.57 -2.05 5.53
CA ASN A 102 -0.48 -2.28 4.09
C ASN A 102 -1.81 -2.87 3.62
N HIS A 103 -2.49 -2.16 2.73
CA HIS A 103 -3.58 -2.72 1.96
C HIS A 103 -3.01 -3.18 0.61
N ILE A 104 -3.11 -4.47 0.32
CA ILE A 104 -2.61 -5.07 -0.91
C ILE A 104 -3.82 -5.55 -1.72
N PRO A 105 -4.22 -4.85 -2.80
CA PRO A 105 -5.39 -5.22 -3.56
C PRO A 105 -5.16 -6.56 -4.26
N GLY A 106 -6.06 -7.53 -4.06
CA GLY A 106 -5.88 -8.89 -4.58
C GLY A 106 -4.67 -9.60 -3.96
N ILE A 107 -4.55 -9.55 -2.64
CA ILE A 107 -3.37 -10.04 -1.89
C ILE A 107 -2.97 -11.49 -2.22
N HIS A 108 -3.93 -12.34 -2.58
CA HIS A 108 -3.71 -13.74 -2.96
C HIS A 108 -3.71 -13.98 -4.48
N ASP A 109 -3.83 -12.93 -5.29
CA ASP A 109 -3.83 -13.07 -6.74
C ASP A 109 -2.47 -13.62 -7.20
N PRO A 110 -2.44 -14.59 -8.14
CA PRO A 110 -1.21 -15.15 -8.65
C PRO A 110 -0.40 -14.10 -9.44
N MET A 111 0.93 -14.15 -9.32
CA MET A 111 1.89 -13.24 -9.98
C MET A 111 3.04 -14.01 -10.65
N GLU A 112 2.70 -15.00 -11.49
CA GLU A 112 3.63 -15.89 -12.20
C GLU A 112 4.53 -16.75 -11.29
N LYS A 113 5.15 -17.80 -11.87
CA LYS A 113 6.18 -18.62 -11.21
C LYS A 113 5.76 -19.17 -9.82
N GLY A 114 4.47 -19.47 -9.64
CA GLY A 114 3.92 -19.99 -8.40
C GLY A 114 3.94 -19.02 -7.22
N ARG A 115 4.12 -17.71 -7.45
CA ARG A 115 4.06 -16.68 -6.39
C ARG A 115 2.70 -16.03 -6.36
N ASP A 116 2.26 -15.62 -5.18
CA ASP A 116 1.13 -14.70 -5.03
C ASP A 116 1.61 -13.26 -4.85
N ARG A 117 0.67 -12.32 -4.93
CA ARG A 117 0.95 -10.88 -4.78
C ARG A 117 1.53 -10.54 -3.41
N TYR A 118 1.15 -11.26 -2.35
CA TYR A 118 1.70 -11.06 -1.01
C TYR A 118 3.20 -11.37 -0.94
N MET A 119 3.64 -12.47 -1.55
CA MET A 119 5.05 -12.83 -1.64
C MET A 119 5.86 -11.78 -2.41
N VAL A 120 5.32 -11.27 -3.52
CA VAL A 120 5.98 -10.23 -4.32
C VAL A 120 6.04 -8.91 -3.57
N PHE A 121 4.97 -8.52 -2.88
CA PHE A 121 4.95 -7.36 -1.98
C PHE A 121 6.03 -7.49 -0.89
N ASN A 122 6.12 -8.64 -0.24
CA ASN A 122 7.10 -8.87 0.81
C ASN A 122 8.55 -8.81 0.31
N ALA A 123 8.81 -9.26 -0.92
CA ALA A 123 10.14 -9.16 -1.53
C ALA A 123 10.57 -7.68 -1.69
N GLY A 124 9.73 -6.85 -2.31
CA GLY A 124 10.02 -5.42 -2.46
C GLY A 124 10.10 -4.67 -1.13
N ARG A 125 9.24 -5.03 -0.17
CA ARG A 125 9.31 -4.48 1.20
C ARG A 125 10.61 -4.85 1.89
N PHE A 126 11.03 -6.11 1.80
CA PHE A 126 12.28 -6.57 2.40
C PHE A 126 13.47 -5.84 1.80
N GLU A 127 13.53 -5.71 0.47
CA GLU A 127 14.61 -4.99 -0.23
C GLU A 127 14.80 -3.57 0.32
N ALA A 128 13.71 -2.80 0.42
CA ALA A 128 13.80 -1.42 0.93
C ALA A 128 14.11 -1.33 2.44
N LEU A 129 13.58 -2.26 3.25
CA LEU A 129 13.81 -2.24 4.70
C LEU A 129 15.21 -2.75 5.08
N ALA A 130 15.79 -3.66 4.31
CA ALA A 130 17.15 -4.15 4.51
C ALA A 130 18.23 -3.07 4.28
N GLU A 131 17.89 -1.98 3.58
CA GLU A 131 18.76 -0.80 3.44
C GLU A 131 18.58 0.20 4.61
N TRP A 132 17.50 0.07 5.38
CA TRP A 132 17.11 1.01 6.43
C TRP A 132 17.77 0.66 7.78
N PHE A 133 18.04 -0.63 8.03
CA PHE A 133 18.68 -1.14 9.24
C PHE A 133 19.97 -1.89 8.91
#